data_AF-A0A3S1SNM6-F1
#
_entry.id   AF-A0A3S1SNM6-F1
#
_cell.length_a   1.000
_cell.length_b   1.000
_cell.length_c   1.000
_cell.angle_alpha   90.00
_cell.angle_beta   90.00
_cell.angle_gamma   90.00
#
_symmetry.space_group_name_H-M   'P 1'
#
loop_
_entity.id
_entity.type
_entity.pdbx_description
1 polymer ?
#
loop_
_entity_poly.entity_id
_entity_poly.type
_entity_poly.pdbx_seq_one_letter_code
_entity_poly.pdbx_strand_id
1 'polypeptide(L)'
;LPGLPTQGYQGEANPAQRYRTGLAAIDAFLKQRDGKTFVELAPAEQDAFLTAMEAGKVDLPNGVKGPGFFGLLLQNTMEGFFADPVYGGNKDMVSWRMLGFPGARYDYRDHVSKHNQPYPQPPVSIIGRPEWLGKGA
;
A
#
# COMPACT_ATOMS: atom_id res chain seq x y z
N LEU A 1 26.16 6.55 15.02
CA LEU A 1 26.38 6.10 13.61
C LEU A 1 25.06 6.26 12.88
N PRO A 2 25.02 6.76 11.64
CA PRO A 2 23.81 6.72 10.83
C PRO A 2 23.40 5.26 10.58
N GLY A 3 22.10 5.00 10.43
CA GLY A 3 21.58 3.66 10.15
C GLY A 3 21.99 3.14 8.78
N LEU A 4 22.10 1.81 8.65
CA LEU A 4 22.39 1.16 7.38
C LEU A 4 21.14 1.17 6.46
N PRO A 5 21.31 1.18 5.12
CA PRO A 5 20.17 1.13 4.19
C PRO A 5 19.19 -0.02 4.43
N THR A 6 19.67 -1.13 4.98
CA THR A 6 18.88 -2.34 5.28
C THR A 6 18.05 -2.24 6.55
N GLN A 7 18.23 -1.21 7.37
CA GLN A 7 17.54 -1.04 8.65
C GLN A 7 16.23 -0.25 8.51
N GLY A 8 15.82 0.09 7.28
CA GLY A 8 14.60 0.85 7.02
C GLY A 8 14.68 2.29 7.53
N TYR A 9 13.53 2.91 7.76
CA TYR A 9 13.45 4.30 8.22
C TYR A 9 13.90 4.43 9.69
N GLN A 10 14.84 5.35 9.93
CA GLN A 10 15.49 5.57 11.24
C GLN A 10 15.21 6.98 11.82
N GLY A 11 14.25 7.72 11.27
CA GLY A 11 13.89 9.05 11.76
C GLY A 11 12.88 9.01 12.91
N GLU A 12 12.71 10.13 13.60
CA GLU A 12 11.83 10.25 14.77
C GLU A 12 10.34 10.28 14.42
N ALA A 13 9.99 10.69 13.20
CA ALA A 13 8.60 10.80 12.79
C ALA A 13 7.93 9.42 12.67
N ASN A 14 6.82 9.23 13.38
CA ASN A 14 6.00 8.04 13.27
C ASN A 14 5.31 7.97 11.88
N PRO A 15 4.73 6.82 11.49
CA PRO A 15 4.10 6.66 10.18
C PRO A 15 3.08 7.75 9.84
N ALA A 16 2.18 8.10 10.77
CA ALA A 16 1.15 9.11 10.54
C ALA A 16 1.75 10.51 10.30
N GLN A 17 2.81 10.87 11.03
CA GLN A 17 3.53 12.13 10.83
C GLN A 17 4.20 12.15 9.46
N ARG A 18 4.86 11.06 9.04
CA ARG A 18 5.47 10.96 7.71
C ARG A 18 4.47 11.20 6.59
N TYR A 19 3.26 10.62 6.69
CA TYR A 19 2.17 10.87 5.74
C TYR A 19 1.72 12.32 5.72
N ARG A 20 1.43 12.90 6.89
CA ARG A 20 0.96 14.30 6.96
C ARG A 20 2.00 15.27 6.38
N THR A 21 3.27 15.11 6.74
CA THR A 21 4.35 15.96 6.24
C THR A 21 4.59 15.77 4.74
N GLY A 22 4.60 14.53 4.25
CA GLY A 22 4.81 14.23 2.83
C GLY A 22 3.68 14.73 1.94
N LEU A 23 2.42 14.51 2.32
CA LEU A 23 1.25 14.99 1.57
C LEU A 23 1.20 16.53 1.55
N ALA A 24 1.44 17.19 2.69
CA ALA A 24 1.50 18.65 2.74
C ALA A 24 2.62 19.21 1.86
N ALA A 25 3.76 18.52 1.78
CA ALA A 25 4.87 18.94 0.91
C ALA A 25 4.53 18.79 -0.58
N ILE A 26 3.83 17.73 -0.98
CA ILE A 26 3.33 17.55 -2.35
C ILE A 26 2.35 18.67 -2.70
N ASP A 27 1.37 18.94 -1.83
CA ASP A 27 0.39 20.00 -2.08
C ASP A 27 1.04 21.38 -2.19
N ALA A 28 2.00 21.70 -1.31
CA ALA A 28 2.72 22.95 -1.37
C ALA A 28 3.54 23.09 -2.67
N PHE A 29 4.23 22.02 -3.07
CA PHE A 29 5.03 21.99 -4.30
C PHE A 29 4.15 22.21 -5.54
N LEU A 30 3.03 21.47 -5.66
CA LEU A 30 2.15 21.56 -6.83
C LEU A 30 1.39 22.89 -6.89
N LYS A 31 0.98 23.43 -5.73
CA LYS A 31 0.38 24.78 -5.67
C LYS A 31 1.36 25.86 -6.11
N GLN A 32 2.63 25.74 -5.74
CA GLN A 32 3.65 26.69 -6.19
C GLN A 32 3.99 26.54 -7.68
N ARG A 33 3.99 25.31 -8.20
CA ARG A 33 4.32 25.02 -9.60
C ARG A 33 3.20 25.48 -10.55
N ASP A 34 1.97 25.04 -10.30
CA ASP A 34 0.85 25.16 -11.25
C ASP A 34 -0.45 25.70 -10.61
N GLY A 35 -0.45 26.03 -9.32
CA GLY A 35 -1.67 26.41 -8.59
C GLY A 35 -2.65 25.26 -8.32
N LYS A 36 -2.29 24.03 -8.67
CA LYS A 36 -3.12 22.82 -8.54
C LYS A 36 -2.68 21.95 -7.36
N THR A 37 -3.59 21.12 -6.88
CA THR A 37 -3.33 19.97 -6.00
C THR A 37 -3.08 18.71 -6.82
N PHE A 38 -2.56 17.66 -6.19
CA PHE A 38 -2.26 16.40 -6.89
C PHE A 38 -3.49 15.80 -7.60
N VAL A 39 -4.66 15.85 -6.95
CA VAL A 39 -5.91 15.28 -7.48
C VAL A 39 -6.50 16.09 -8.64
N GLU A 40 -6.06 17.33 -8.83
CA GLU A 40 -6.48 18.20 -9.95
C GLU A 40 -5.59 18.05 -11.19
N LEU A 41 -4.48 17.31 -11.08
CA LEU A 41 -3.64 16.94 -12.23
C LEU A 41 -4.33 15.89 -13.09
N ALA A 42 -4.10 15.93 -14.40
CA ALA A 42 -4.54 14.86 -15.29
C ALA A 42 -3.83 13.54 -14.91
N PRO A 43 -4.42 12.35 -15.18
CA PRO A 43 -3.81 11.07 -14.80
C PRO A 43 -2.35 10.90 -15.26
N ALA A 44 -2.05 11.28 -16.51
CA ALA A 44 -0.68 11.22 -17.03
C ALA A 44 0.30 12.17 -16.30
N GLU A 45 -0.19 13.32 -15.82
CA GLU A 45 0.60 14.26 -15.04
C GLU A 45 0.84 13.76 -13.61
N GLN A 46 -0.13 13.05 -13.03
CA GLN A 46 0.01 12.36 -11.74
C GLN A 46 1.12 11.30 -11.82
N ASP A 47 1.09 10.43 -12.83
CA ASP A 47 2.10 9.40 -13.03
C ASP A 47 3.49 10.00 -13.28
N ALA A 48 3.58 11.03 -14.11
CA ALA A 48 4.83 11.74 -14.38
C ALA A 48 5.40 12.38 -13.10
N PHE A 49 4.54 12.97 -12.26
CA PHE A 49 4.95 13.55 -10.99
C PHE A 49 5.46 12.49 -10.01
N LEU A 50 4.73 11.39 -9.84
CA LEU A 50 5.14 10.28 -8.97
C LEU A 50 6.47 9.66 -9.44
N THR A 51 6.64 9.47 -10.75
CA THR A 51 7.88 8.98 -11.36
C THR A 51 9.05 9.93 -11.10
N ALA A 52 8.84 11.24 -11.26
CA ALA A 52 9.86 12.23 -10.96
C ALA A 52 10.22 12.29 -9.46
N MET A 53 9.22 12.13 -8.59
CA MET A 53 9.39 12.09 -7.14
C MET A 53 10.19 10.86 -6.71
N GLU A 54 9.89 9.68 -7.25
CA GLU A 54 10.64 8.44 -7.06
C GLU A 54 12.10 8.61 -7.50
N ALA A 55 12.33 9.21 -8.66
CA ALA A 55 13.66 9.46 -9.22
C ALA A 55 14.44 10.58 -8.50
N GLY A 56 13.88 11.21 -7.48
CA GLY A 56 14.52 12.30 -6.73
C GLY A 56 14.67 13.60 -7.52
N LYS A 57 13.83 13.81 -8.54
CA LYS A 57 13.82 15.01 -9.40
C LYS A 57 12.85 16.10 -8.93
N VAL A 58 12.18 15.87 -7.79
CA VAL A 58 11.23 16.81 -7.19
C VAL A 58 11.78 17.28 -5.86
N ASP A 59 12.10 18.57 -5.77
CA ASP A 59 12.53 19.22 -4.54
C ASP A 59 11.33 19.59 -3.68
N LEU A 60 10.83 18.60 -2.93
CA LEU A 60 9.74 18.81 -1.98
C LEU A 60 10.20 19.70 -0.80
N PRO A 61 9.36 20.62 -0.31
CA PRO A 61 9.68 21.47 0.82
C PRO A 61 9.76 20.69 2.15
N ASN A 62 10.15 21.39 3.21
CA ASN A 62 10.16 20.89 4.60
C ASN A 62 11.07 19.66 4.82
N GLY A 63 12.12 19.51 4.02
CA GLY A 63 13.10 18.44 4.15
C GLY A 63 12.59 17.06 3.72
N VAL A 64 11.41 16.98 3.09
CA VAL A 64 10.85 15.71 2.60
C VAL A 64 11.69 15.21 1.43
N LYS A 65 12.20 13.98 1.54
CA LYS A 65 12.92 13.32 0.45
C LYS A 65 11.94 12.54 -0.41
N GLY A 66 11.72 13.02 -1.64
CA GLY A 66 10.80 12.42 -2.62
C GLY A 66 10.91 10.89 -2.71
N PRO A 67 12.10 10.31 -2.95
CA PRO A 67 12.26 8.86 -3.06
C PRO A 67 11.86 8.12 -1.78
N GLY A 68 12.20 8.65 -0.61
CA GLY A 68 11.89 8.04 0.68
C GLY A 68 10.40 8.10 1.03
N PHE A 69 9.70 9.16 0.63
CA PHE A 69 8.25 9.27 0.81
C PHE A 69 7.49 8.42 -0.22
N PHE A 70 7.91 8.42 -1.48
CA PHE A 70 7.36 7.55 -2.51
C PHE A 70 7.48 6.06 -2.12
N GLY A 71 8.65 5.64 -1.64
CA GLY A 71 8.86 4.27 -1.19
C GLY A 71 7.92 3.86 -0.05
N LEU A 72 7.66 4.76 0.91
CA LEU A 72 6.67 4.52 1.97
C LEU A 72 5.25 4.36 1.41
N LEU A 73 4.86 5.23 0.47
CA LEU A 73 3.55 5.16 -0.17
C LEU A 73 3.39 3.83 -0.91
N LEU A 74 4.35 3.49 -1.77
CA LEU A 74 4.33 2.26 -2.56
C LEU A 74 4.28 1.02 -1.66
N GLN A 75 5.12 0.97 -0.63
CA GLN A 75 5.12 -0.13 0.34
C GLN A 75 3.74 -0.30 0.98
N ASN A 76 3.16 0.77 1.54
CA ASN A 76 1.87 0.69 2.20
C ASN A 76 0.71 0.41 1.23
N THR A 77 0.80 0.84 -0.04
CA THR A 77 -0.16 0.48 -1.07
C THR A 77 -0.11 -1.02 -1.36
N MET A 78 1.09 -1.59 -1.48
CA MET A 78 1.25 -3.04 -1.65
C MET A 78 0.73 -3.80 -0.43
N GLU A 79 1.11 -3.36 0.78
CA GLU A 79 0.63 -3.96 2.03
C GLU A 79 -0.90 -3.89 2.11
N GLY A 80 -1.51 -2.74 1.85
CA GLY A 80 -2.96 -2.59 1.84
C GLY A 80 -3.64 -3.44 0.77
N PHE A 81 -3.04 -3.61 -0.41
CA PHE A 81 -3.65 -4.40 -1.49
C PHE A 81 -3.50 -5.91 -1.29
N PHE A 82 -2.40 -6.38 -0.72
CA PHE A 82 -2.09 -7.82 -0.60
C PHE A 82 -2.30 -8.40 0.80
N ALA A 83 -2.43 -7.58 1.84
CA ALA A 83 -2.71 -8.06 3.19
C ALA A 83 -4.16 -8.57 3.34
N ASP A 84 -4.44 -9.07 4.54
CA ASP A 84 -5.78 -9.49 4.93
C ASP A 84 -6.76 -8.29 4.92
N PRO A 85 -8.00 -8.46 4.40
CA PRO A 85 -9.00 -7.39 4.38
C PRO A 85 -9.38 -6.84 5.76
N VAL A 86 -9.06 -7.55 6.87
CA VAL A 86 -9.27 -7.04 8.23
C VAL A 86 -8.56 -5.70 8.48
N TYR A 87 -7.51 -5.39 7.73
CA TYR A 87 -6.79 -4.12 7.81
C TYR A 87 -7.42 -2.98 6.98
N GLY A 88 -8.60 -3.22 6.39
CA GLY A 88 -9.37 -2.23 5.62
C GLY A 88 -8.98 -2.10 4.14
N GLY A 89 -7.87 -2.73 3.74
CA GLY A 89 -7.47 -2.91 2.35
C GLY A 89 -8.06 -4.15 1.70
N ASN A 90 -7.44 -4.62 0.61
CA ASN A 90 -7.74 -5.86 -0.14
C ASN A 90 -9.25 -6.22 -0.14
N LYS A 91 -10.08 -5.23 -0.49
CA LYS A 91 -11.52 -5.34 -0.28
C LYS A 91 -12.05 -6.60 -0.97
N ASP A 92 -12.87 -7.34 -0.24
CA ASP A 92 -13.45 -8.60 -0.67
C ASP A 92 -12.39 -9.65 -1.06
N MET A 93 -11.12 -9.52 -0.67
CA MET A 93 -10.01 -10.42 -1.02
C MET A 93 -9.73 -10.48 -2.54
N VAL A 94 -9.89 -9.35 -3.25
CA VAL A 94 -9.67 -9.27 -4.71
C VAL A 94 -8.27 -9.68 -5.13
N SER A 95 -7.22 -9.24 -4.42
CA SER A 95 -5.84 -9.58 -4.78
C SER A 95 -5.54 -11.05 -4.53
N TRP A 96 -6.15 -11.63 -3.49
CA TRP A 96 -6.01 -13.04 -3.19
C TRP A 96 -6.69 -13.91 -4.24
N ARG A 97 -7.88 -13.53 -4.70
CA ARG A 97 -8.52 -14.19 -5.86
C ARG A 97 -7.68 -14.09 -7.11
N MET A 98 -7.11 -12.92 -7.40
CA MET A 98 -6.22 -12.71 -8.55
C MET A 98 -5.01 -13.65 -8.51
N LEU A 99 -4.42 -13.84 -7.34
CA LEU A 99 -3.23 -14.70 -7.15
C LEU A 99 -3.58 -16.20 -6.97
N GLY A 100 -4.85 -16.55 -6.79
CA GLY A 100 -5.26 -17.88 -6.34
C GLY A 100 -4.83 -18.19 -4.90
N PHE A 101 -4.51 -17.17 -4.09
CA PHE A 101 -4.14 -17.35 -2.69
C PHE A 101 -5.39 -17.74 -1.87
N PRO A 102 -5.38 -18.90 -1.20
CA PRO A 102 -6.56 -19.41 -0.49
C PRO A 102 -6.89 -18.69 0.83
N GLY A 103 -6.05 -17.76 1.27
CA GLY A 103 -6.23 -16.99 2.50
C GLY A 103 -5.80 -17.74 3.78
N ALA A 104 -6.19 -17.21 4.92
CA ALA A 104 -5.86 -17.70 6.27
C ALA A 104 -6.70 -18.93 6.69
N ARG A 105 -6.77 -19.96 5.84
CA ARG A 105 -7.50 -21.19 6.20
C ARG A 105 -6.75 -22.00 7.23
N TYR A 106 -7.54 -22.61 8.11
CA TYR A 106 -7.05 -23.44 9.19
C TYR A 106 -6.41 -24.77 8.73
N ASP A 107 -6.96 -25.40 7.69
CA ASP A 107 -6.54 -26.75 7.30
C ASP A 107 -6.30 -26.88 5.78
N TYR A 108 -5.12 -27.41 5.43
CA TYR A 108 -4.69 -27.70 4.08
C TYR A 108 -4.26 -29.17 3.88
N ARG A 109 -4.45 -30.05 4.87
CA ARG A 109 -3.92 -31.43 4.84
C ARG A 109 -4.24 -32.20 3.57
N ASP A 110 -5.48 -32.09 3.07
CA ASP A 110 -5.94 -32.75 1.84
C ASP A 110 -5.35 -32.16 0.54
N HIS A 111 -4.57 -31.09 0.64
CA HIS A 111 -4.05 -30.33 -0.50
C HIS A 111 -2.51 -30.17 -0.46
N VAL A 112 -1.83 -30.58 0.61
CA VAL A 112 -0.36 -30.45 0.74
C VAL A 112 0.39 -31.14 -0.40
N SER A 113 -0.08 -32.31 -0.84
CA SER A 113 0.53 -33.09 -1.92
C SER A 113 0.05 -32.69 -3.33
N LYS A 114 -0.92 -31.78 -3.44
CA LYS A 114 -1.53 -31.38 -4.72
C LYS A 114 -0.80 -30.17 -5.31
N HIS A 115 0.40 -30.41 -5.83
CA HIS A 115 1.19 -29.37 -6.48
C HIS A 115 0.57 -28.90 -7.80
N ASN A 116 0.71 -27.61 -8.12
CA ASN A 116 0.24 -26.98 -9.36
C ASN A 116 -1.26 -27.15 -9.66
N GLN A 117 -2.07 -27.36 -8.62
CA GLN A 117 -3.53 -27.43 -8.74
C GLN A 117 -4.16 -26.19 -8.09
N PRO A 118 -5.09 -25.51 -8.77
CA PRO A 118 -5.84 -24.41 -8.16
C PRO A 118 -6.61 -24.88 -6.93
N TYR A 119 -6.60 -24.07 -5.86
CA TYR A 119 -7.39 -24.37 -4.68
C TYR A 119 -8.88 -24.12 -4.99
N PRO A 120 -9.78 -25.09 -4.72
CA PRO A 120 -11.15 -25.05 -5.26
C PRO A 120 -12.10 -24.09 -4.54
N GLN A 121 -11.70 -23.51 -3.41
CA GLN A 121 -12.58 -22.71 -2.56
C GLN A 121 -12.15 -21.23 -2.54
N PRO A 122 -13.09 -20.29 -2.40
CA PRO A 122 -12.77 -18.85 -2.39
C PRO A 122 -12.10 -18.42 -1.09
N PRO A 123 -11.20 -17.43 -1.10
CA PRO A 123 -10.33 -17.12 0.03
C PRO A 123 -11.06 -16.87 1.36
N VAL A 124 -10.32 -17.00 2.46
CA VAL A 124 -10.82 -16.77 3.82
C VAL A 124 -9.89 -15.80 4.53
N SER A 125 -10.44 -14.74 5.12
CA SER A 125 -9.67 -13.79 5.94
C SER A 125 -9.49 -14.32 7.38
N ILE A 126 -8.64 -13.68 8.17
CA ILE A 126 -8.41 -13.98 9.59
C ILE A 126 -9.72 -14.00 10.38
N ILE A 127 -10.64 -13.08 10.08
CA ILE A 127 -11.95 -13.00 10.74
C ILE A 127 -13.02 -13.87 10.06
N GLY A 128 -12.62 -14.75 9.14
CA GLY A 128 -13.51 -15.56 8.34
C GLY A 128 -13.96 -14.88 7.04
N ARG A 129 -15.09 -15.35 6.49
CA ARG A 129 -15.72 -14.75 5.30
C ARG A 129 -16.81 -13.75 5.69
N PRO A 130 -17.04 -12.71 4.87
CA PRO A 130 -18.21 -11.84 5.03
C PRO A 130 -19.53 -12.63 5.05
N GLU A 131 -19.61 -13.75 4.31
CA GLU A 131 -20.76 -14.67 4.29
C GLU A 131 -21.00 -15.38 5.63
N TRP A 132 -19.97 -15.51 6.47
CA TRP A 132 -20.05 -16.15 7.79
C TRP A 132 -20.40 -15.15 8.91
N LEU A 133 -20.23 -13.85 8.63
CA LEU A 133 -20.71 -12.76 9.47
C LEU A 133 -22.18 -12.53 9.11
N GLY A 134 -23.07 -13.33 9.70
CA GLY A 134 -24.50 -13.30 9.38
C GLY A 134 -25.12 -11.90 9.45
N LYS A 135 -26.19 -11.67 8.68
CA LYS A 135 -27.08 -10.52 8.89
C LYS A 135 -27.72 -10.64 10.28
N GLY A 136 -27.13 -10.01 11.29
CA GLY A 136 -27.67 -9.94 12.65
C GLY A 136 -26.79 -10.60 13.72
N ALA A 137 -25.54 -10.15 13.83
CA ALA A 137 -24.82 -10.15 15.10
C ALA A 137 -24.82 -8.73 15.67
#